data_AF-A0AAD3CW73-F1
#
_entry.id   AF-A0AAD3CW73-F1
#
_cell.length_a   1.000
_cell.length_b   1.000
_cell.length_c   1.000
_cell.angle_alpha   90.00
_cell.angle_beta   90.00
_cell.angle_gamma   90.00
#
_symmetry.space_group_name_H-M   'P 1'
#
loop_
_entity.id
_entity.type
_entity.pdbx_description
1 polymer ?
#
loop_
_entity_poly.entity_id
_entity_poly.type
_entity_poly.pdbx_seq_one_letter_code
_entity_poly.pdbx_strand_id
1 'polypeptide(L)'
;MEGVERVVVGYTGGVEKNPTYQKIMDATEAILIEFDPSRISYESILNEWSKQHYPFMKQKCQYRSAIFVKNAEEREIAEKIVKELEASSGKTVYTDIEDAGAFYRAEEYHQDFLNKQSKSRAFMW
;
A
#
# COMPACT_ATOMS: atom_id res chain seq x y z
N MET A 1 -3.72 13.71 -4.32
CA MET A 1 -2.75 13.71 -5.43
C MET A 1 -3.53 13.85 -6.71
N GLU A 2 -3.28 14.88 -7.50
CA GLU A 2 -3.95 15.05 -8.78
C GLU A 2 -3.53 13.92 -9.75
N GLY A 3 -4.47 13.38 -10.54
CA GLY A 3 -4.22 12.24 -11.43
C GLY A 3 -4.54 10.86 -10.83
N VAL A 4 -4.75 10.76 -9.52
CA VAL A 4 -5.33 9.55 -8.89
C VAL A 4 -6.85 9.57 -9.05
N GLU A 5 -7.40 8.51 -9.64
CA GLU A 5 -8.83 8.41 -9.97
C GLU A 5 -9.59 7.63 -8.90
N ARG A 6 -8.97 6.56 -8.36
CA ARG A 6 -9.61 5.69 -7.38
C ARG A 6 -8.58 5.09 -6.43
N VAL A 7 -8.98 4.95 -5.16
CA VAL A 7 -8.24 4.21 -4.15
C VAL A 7 -9.19 3.19 -3.52
N VAL A 8 -8.75 1.94 -3.42
CA VAL A 8 -9.50 0.85 -2.77
C VAL A 8 -8.61 0.19 -1.73
N VAL A 9 -9.11 0.05 -0.50
CA VAL A 9 -8.40 -0.71 0.54
C VAL A 9 -8.78 -2.19 0.45
N GLY A 10 -7.84 -3.08 0.74
CA GLY A 10 -8.02 -4.51 0.59
C GLY A 10 -6.86 -5.34 1.10
N TYR A 11 -6.83 -6.59 0.64
CA TYR A 11 -5.87 -7.61 1.04
C TYR A 11 -5.24 -8.24 -0.20
N THR A 12 -3.93 -8.48 -0.15
CA THR A 12 -3.16 -9.11 -1.24
C THR A 12 -1.89 -9.77 -0.69
N GLY A 13 -1.12 -10.46 -1.53
CA GLY A 13 0.17 -11.05 -1.18
C GLY A 13 0.12 -12.35 -0.38
N GLY A 14 -1.08 -12.91 -0.18
CA GLY A 14 -1.31 -14.24 0.38
C GLY A 14 -1.83 -15.23 -0.68
N VAL A 15 -1.82 -16.52 -0.36
CA VAL A 15 -2.30 -17.59 -1.25
C VAL A 15 -3.79 -17.87 -1.10
N GLU A 16 -4.36 -17.50 0.03
CA GLU A 16 -5.74 -17.81 0.39
C GLU A 16 -6.75 -16.93 -0.34
N LYS A 17 -7.90 -17.50 -0.67
CA LYS A 17 -8.97 -16.79 -1.36
C LYS A 17 -9.88 -16.07 -0.37
N ASN A 18 -10.28 -14.85 -0.71
CA ASN A 18 -11.24 -14.04 0.05
C ASN A 18 -10.87 -13.85 1.53
N PRO A 19 -9.65 -13.36 1.84
CA PRO A 19 -9.30 -12.97 3.21
C PRO A 19 -10.26 -11.90 3.72
N THR A 20 -10.48 -11.90 5.04
CA THR A 20 -11.23 -10.88 5.77
C THR A 20 -10.37 -10.32 6.88
N TYR A 21 -10.75 -9.19 7.47
CA TYR A 21 -10.00 -8.60 8.58
C TYR A 21 -9.77 -9.60 9.74
N GLN A 22 -10.77 -10.45 10.00
CA GLN A 22 -10.71 -11.47 11.06
C GLN A 22 -9.90 -12.72 10.67
N LYS A 23 -9.65 -12.92 9.36
CA LYS A 23 -9.02 -14.12 8.80
C LYS A 23 -8.06 -13.76 7.66
N ILE A 24 -7.14 -12.83 7.93
CA ILE A 24 -6.21 -12.35 6.91
C ILE A 24 -5.10 -13.36 6.58
N MET A 25 -4.79 -14.26 7.51
CA MET A 25 -3.82 -15.36 7.36
C MET A 25 -2.44 -14.86 6.91
N ASP A 26 -2.08 -15.09 5.65
CA ASP A 26 -0.81 -14.73 5.01
C ASP A 26 -0.93 -13.52 4.06
N ALA A 27 -2.13 -12.95 3.92
CA ALA A 27 -2.30 -11.71 3.18
C ALA A 27 -1.89 -10.49 4.02
N THR A 28 -1.61 -9.39 3.33
CA THR A 28 -1.27 -8.10 3.91
C THR A 28 -2.32 -7.06 3.55
N GLU A 29 -2.51 -6.08 4.43
CA GLU A 29 -3.34 -4.92 4.12
C GLU A 29 -2.66 -4.06 3.05
N ALA A 30 -3.43 -3.71 2.02
CA ALA A 30 -2.91 -2.98 0.88
C ALA A 30 -3.93 -1.98 0.33
N ILE A 31 -3.42 -1.05 -0.47
CA ILE A 31 -4.21 -0.14 -1.28
C ILE A 31 -4.00 -0.44 -2.76
N LEU A 32 -5.10 -0.52 -3.49
CA LEU A 32 -5.11 -0.51 -4.95
C LEU A 32 -5.37 0.92 -5.42
N ILE A 33 -4.45 1.47 -6.21
CA ILE A 33 -4.55 2.81 -6.77
C ILE A 33 -4.76 2.69 -8.28
N GLU A 34 -5.86 3.28 -8.78
CA GLU A 34 -6.10 3.51 -10.20
C GLU A 34 -5.78 4.99 -10.48
N PHE A 35 -4.95 5.24 -11.49
CA PHE A 35 -4.45 6.58 -11.82
C PHE A 35 -4.29 6.76 -13.33
N ASP A 36 -4.34 8.02 -13.78
CA ASP A 36 -4.10 8.41 -15.17
C ASP A 36 -2.59 8.63 -15.40
N PRO A 37 -1.90 7.76 -16.16
CA PRO A 37 -0.47 7.88 -16.40
C PRO A 37 -0.07 9.13 -17.21
N SER A 38 -1.03 9.79 -17.88
CA SER A 38 -0.76 11.07 -18.57
C SER A 38 -0.67 12.25 -17.61
N ARG A 39 -1.17 12.10 -16.38
CA ARG A 39 -1.22 13.15 -15.34
C ARG A 39 -0.28 12.89 -14.17
N ILE A 40 -0.04 11.64 -13.82
CA ILE A 40 0.85 11.25 -12.72
C ILE A 40 1.60 9.97 -13.05
N SER A 41 2.90 9.92 -12.73
CA SER A 41 3.71 8.72 -12.92
C SER A 41 3.62 7.76 -11.74
N TYR A 42 3.83 6.47 -12.01
CA TYR A 42 3.99 5.45 -10.96
C TYR A 42 5.11 5.80 -9.97
N GLU A 43 6.23 6.32 -10.47
CA GLU A 43 7.34 6.81 -9.64
C GLU A 43 6.91 7.93 -8.70
N SER A 44 6.06 8.86 -9.14
CA SER A 44 5.54 9.93 -8.29
C SER A 44 4.65 9.38 -7.17
N ILE A 45 3.87 8.34 -7.46
CA ILE A 45 3.04 7.66 -6.47
C ILE A 45 3.91 6.95 -5.43
N LEU A 46 4.93 6.19 -5.86
CA LEU A 46 5.85 5.52 -4.94
C LEU A 46 6.71 6.48 -4.12
N ASN A 47 7.09 7.63 -4.69
CA ASN A 47 7.77 8.69 -3.96
C ASN A 47 6.91 9.29 -2.85
N GLU A 48 5.60 9.42 -3.06
CA GLU A 48 4.71 9.87 -2.00
C GLU A 48 4.48 8.77 -0.96
N TRP A 49 4.32 7.52 -1.41
CA TRP A 49 4.22 6.35 -0.54
C TRP A 49 5.42 6.24 0.41
N SER A 50 6.65 6.42 -0.08
CA SER A 50 7.87 6.28 0.72
C SER A 50 7.98 7.30 1.85
N LYS A 51 7.42 8.50 1.67
CA LYS A 51 7.37 9.55 2.72
C LYS A 51 6.39 9.21 3.85
N GLN A 52 5.35 8.43 3.55
CA GLN A 52 4.29 8.08 4.50
C GLN A 52 4.55 6.75 5.22
N HIS A 53 5.55 5.98 4.80
CA HIS A 53 5.86 4.67 5.35
C HIS A 53 7.12 4.67 6.21
N TYR A 54 7.16 3.79 7.22
CA TYR A 54 8.34 3.56 8.05
C TYR A 54 8.83 2.10 7.91
N PRO A 55 9.55 1.76 6.83
CA PRO A 55 9.90 0.37 6.52
C PRO A 55 11.23 -0.09 7.15
N PHE A 56 11.68 0.54 8.25
CA PHE A 56 12.99 0.23 8.85
C PHE A 56 12.95 -0.89 9.90
N MET A 57 11.83 -1.61 9.99
CA MET A 57 11.66 -2.78 10.85
C MET A 57 10.69 -3.78 10.22
N LYS A 58 10.93 -5.07 10.47
CA LYS A 58 9.99 -6.12 10.08
C LYS A 58 8.70 -5.99 10.89
N GLN A 59 7.56 -6.05 10.20
CA GLN A 59 6.25 -6.06 10.83
C GLN A 59 5.59 -7.44 10.68
N LYS A 60 4.44 -7.63 11.36
CA LYS A 60 3.60 -8.80 11.15
C LYS A 60 3.16 -8.86 9.69
N CYS A 61 2.89 -10.07 9.17
CA CYS A 61 2.48 -10.28 7.78
C CYS A 61 1.36 -9.32 7.32
N GLN A 62 0.34 -9.14 8.16
CA GLN A 62 -0.77 -8.20 7.95
C GLN A 62 -0.35 -6.75 7.67
N TYR A 63 0.77 -6.29 8.23
CA TYR A 63 1.23 -4.89 8.16
C TYR A 63 2.62 -4.74 7.52
N ARG A 64 3.12 -5.78 6.84
CA ARG A 64 4.44 -5.73 6.22
C ARG A 64 4.47 -4.64 5.15
N SER A 65 5.63 -4.01 4.99
CA SER A 65 5.84 -3.08 3.89
C SER A 65 6.06 -3.88 2.60
N ALA A 66 5.22 -3.67 1.61
CA ALA A 66 5.32 -4.35 0.32
C ALA A 66 4.88 -3.45 -0.83
N ILE A 67 5.51 -3.63 -1.99
CA ILE A 67 5.13 -3.05 -3.27
C ILE A 67 4.80 -4.19 -4.23
N PHE A 68 3.58 -4.18 -4.79
CA PHE A 68 3.09 -5.19 -5.72
C PHE A 68 3.12 -4.65 -7.15
N VAL A 69 4.04 -5.16 -7.97
CA VAL A 69 4.36 -4.63 -9.31
C VAL A 69 3.73 -5.49 -10.42
N LYS A 70 3.24 -4.85 -11.48
CA LYS A 70 2.55 -5.51 -12.60
C LYS A 70 3.48 -5.89 -13.75
N ASN A 71 4.64 -5.26 -13.84
CA ASN A 71 5.59 -5.44 -14.94
C ASN A 71 7.02 -5.08 -14.52
N ALA A 72 7.97 -5.29 -15.45
CA ALA A 72 9.39 -5.03 -15.20
C ALA A 72 9.72 -3.54 -14.98
N GLU A 73 8.99 -2.63 -15.63
CA GLU A 73 9.20 -1.19 -15.47
C GLU A 73 8.80 -0.72 -14.06
N GLU A 74 7.63 -1.15 -13.56
CA GLU A 74 7.22 -0.89 -12.18
C GLU A 74 8.20 -1.50 -11.16
N ARG A 75 8.75 -2.68 -11.46
CA ARG A 75 9.78 -3.33 -10.62
C ARG A 75 11.04 -2.49 -10.52
N GLU A 76 11.58 -2.03 -11.65
CA GLU A 76 12.78 -1.20 -11.69
C GLU A 76 12.59 0.09 -10.89
N ILE A 77 11.44 0.75 -11.06
CA ILE A 77 11.10 1.96 -10.31
C ILE A 77 10.98 1.67 -8.81
N ALA A 78 10.32 0.58 -8.42
CA ALA A 78 10.18 0.20 -7.01
C ALA A 78 11.54 -0.07 -6.35
N GLU A 79 12.42 -0.81 -7.03
CA GLU A 79 13.77 -1.10 -6.56
C GLU A 79 14.61 0.15 -6.43
N LYS A 80 14.48 1.10 -7.37
CA LYS A 80 15.14 2.40 -7.31
C LYS A 80 14.70 3.18 -6.06
N ILE A 81 13.39 3.29 -5.80
CA ILE A 81 12.85 4.00 -4.64
C ILE A 81 13.31 3.38 -3.32
N VAL A 82 13.34 2.05 -3.23
CA VAL A 82 13.86 1.35 -2.03
C VAL A 82 15.34 1.65 -1.81
N LYS A 83 16.16 1.60 -2.87
CA LYS A 83 17.60 1.94 -2.79
C LYS A 83 17.82 3.39 -2.37
N GLU A 84 17.04 4.32 -2.91
CA GLU A 84 17.10 5.74 -2.53
C GLU A 84 16.75 5.94 -1.06
N LEU A 85 15.72 5.23 -0.57
CA LEU A 85 15.32 5.28 0.84
C LEU A 85 16.37 4.70 1.79
N GLU A 86 17.01 3.59 1.41
CA GLU A 86 18.15 3.04 2.17
C GLU A 86 19.32 4.02 2.22
N ALA A 87 19.69 4.58 1.07
CA ALA A 87 20.79 5.53 0.97
C ALA A 87 20.53 6.81 1.77
N SER A 88 19.32 7.37 1.71
CA SER A 88 18.98 8.61 2.41
C SER A 88 18.82 8.43 3.92
N SER A 89 18.39 7.24 4.37
CA SER A 89 18.15 6.95 5.78
C SER A 89 19.37 6.36 6.51
N GLY A 90 20.30 5.73 5.79
CA GLY A 90 21.39 4.95 6.35
C GLY A 90 20.94 3.68 7.07
N LYS A 91 19.73 3.20 6.80
CA LYS A 91 19.11 2.03 7.45
C LYS A 91 18.70 1.00 6.41
N THR A 92 18.68 -0.27 6.81
CA THR A 92 18.08 -1.35 6.01
C THR A 92 16.58 -1.12 5.85
N VAL A 93 16.10 -1.23 4.61
CA VAL A 93 14.67 -1.17 4.29
C VAL A 93 14.11 -2.59 4.18
N TYR A 94 13.02 -2.85 4.91
CA TYR A 94 12.30 -4.12 4.93
C TYR A 94 11.01 -4.04 4.09
N THR A 95 11.13 -3.49 2.88
CA THR A 95 10.05 -3.44 1.89
C THR A 95 10.22 -4.57 0.88
N ASP A 96 9.24 -5.45 0.81
CA ASP A 96 9.22 -6.52 -0.20
C ASP A 96 8.75 -5.97 -1.56
N ILE A 97 9.34 -6.45 -2.66
CA ILE A 97 8.91 -6.10 -4.03
C ILE A 97 8.48 -7.39 -4.74
N GLU A 98 7.17 -7.56 -4.89
CA GLU A 98 6.53 -8.80 -5.34
C GLU A 98 5.70 -8.56 -6.60
N ASP A 99 5.52 -9.59 -7.42
CA ASP A 99 4.59 -9.49 -8.55
C ASP A 99 3.15 -9.38 -8.03
N ALA A 100 2.35 -8.52 -8.68
CA ALA A 100 0.97 -8.29 -8.31
C ALA A 100 0.12 -9.56 -8.51
N GLY A 101 -0.40 -10.09 -7.41
CA GLY A 101 -1.31 -11.23 -7.38
C GLY A 101 -2.79 -10.82 -7.32
N ALA A 102 -3.61 -11.69 -6.73
CA ALA A 102 -5.01 -11.40 -6.49
C ALA A 102 -5.20 -10.33 -5.42
N PHE A 103 -6.09 -9.36 -5.68
CA PHE A 103 -6.48 -8.33 -4.73
C PHE A 103 -7.93 -8.53 -4.30
N TYR A 104 -8.16 -8.58 -2.99
CA TYR A 104 -9.48 -8.74 -2.40
C TYR A 104 -9.88 -7.45 -1.69
N ARG A 105 -10.94 -6.79 -2.18
CA ARG A 105 -11.47 -5.58 -1.56
C ARG A 105 -11.88 -5.87 -0.11
N ALA A 106 -11.41 -5.04 0.82
CA ALA A 106 -11.79 -5.15 2.23
C ALA A 106 -13.25 -4.70 2.46
N GLU A 107 -13.77 -5.01 3.63
CA GLU A 107 -15.14 -4.72 4.05
C GLU A 107 -15.48 -3.23 3.92
N GLU A 108 -16.75 -2.91 3.66
CA GLU A 108 -17.17 -1.54 3.33
C GLU A 108 -16.89 -0.53 4.45
N TYR A 109 -16.85 -0.95 5.71
CA TYR A 109 -16.52 -0.04 6.81
C TYR A 109 -15.05 0.43 6.79
N HIS A 110 -14.14 -0.29 6.12
CA HIS A 110 -12.75 0.12 5.94
C HIS A 110 -12.56 1.14 4.80
N GLN A 111 -13.48 1.18 3.84
CA GLN A 111 -13.39 2.06 2.68
C GLN A 111 -13.69 3.50 3.10
N ASP A 112 -12.90 4.48 2.64
CA ASP A 112 -13.07 5.90 2.97
C ASP A 112 -13.19 6.19 4.48
N PHE A 113 -12.51 5.39 5.31
CA PHE A 113 -12.69 5.41 6.76
C PHE A 113 -12.52 6.80 7.38
N LEU A 114 -11.47 7.54 7.00
CA LEU A 114 -11.24 8.90 7.51
C LEU A 114 -12.35 9.89 7.11
N ASN A 115 -12.89 9.76 5.89
CA ASN A 115 -14.01 10.58 5.42
C ASN A 115 -15.31 10.23 6.18
N LYS A 116 -15.50 8.95 6.52
CA LYS A 116 -16.63 8.46 7.32
C LYS A 116 -16.51 8.91 8.78
N GLN A 117 -15.31 8.88 9.38
CA GLN A 117 -15.07 9.33 10.75
C GLN A 117 -15.15 10.86 10.90
N SER A 118 -14.71 11.63 9.90
CA SER A 118 -14.80 13.10 9.93
C SER A 118 -16.25 13.59 10.08
N LYS A 119 -17.24 12.79 9.67
CA LYS A 119 -18.68 13.07 9.82
C LYS A 119 -19.25 12.71 11.20
N SER A 120 -18.50 11.99 12.02
CA SER A 120 -18.93 11.48 13.32
C SER A 120 -18.00 11.99 14.41
N ARG A 121 -18.26 13.22 14.90
CA ARG A 121 -17.65 13.73 16.13
C ARG A 121 -18.66 13.63 17.27
N ALA A 122 -18.52 12.60 18.10
CA ALA A 122 -19.05 12.61 19.44
C ALA A 122 -17.87 12.81 20.39
N PHE A 123 -17.87 13.92 21.13
CA PHE A 123 -17.00 14.14 22.27
C PHE A 123 -17.73 13.67 23.51
N MET A 124 -17.08 12.87 24.34
CA MET A 124 -17.52 12.52 25.69
C MET A 124 -16.33 12.72 26.62
N TRP A 125 -16.55 13.46 27.71
CA TRP A 125 -15.57 13.64 28.78
C TRP A 125 -15.53 12.40 29.67
#